data_AF-A0A496UYA3-F1
#
_entry.id   AF-A0A496UYA3-F1
#
_cell.length_a   1.000
_cell.length_b   1.000
_cell.length_c   1.000
_cell.angle_alpha   90.00
_cell.angle_beta   90.00
_cell.angle_gamma   90.00
#
_symmetry.space_group_name_H-M   'P 1'
#
loop_
_entity.id
_entity.type
_entity.pdbx_description
1 polymer ?
#
loop_
_entity_poly.entity_id
_entity_poly.type
_entity_poly.pdbx_seq_one_letter_code
_entity_poly.pdbx_strand_id
1 'polypeptide(L)'
;MLAALAMPRYPHPLGYTCIWLPPIDAPKAGKQDKRLMNLYTSKEWLEKAIHKLSVQDLPEPNPASDEYFSFEYDFTASTHQTFCIEIIDYSGELINPVISNSTLAKNLRKKFTTMDGILVLAEAPYRDRLGHVQSAQKSRDGQTHTDLYQLQQTFSLLRSEKQEGAALDFPVALLVNKWDRYSDIDYANPAKEQSKLEEFINSNPPPPHKGVHDVLRFSVAEGNFKMFPVSALGDNEFVRLDNGDVVEHPKQANPLNAFTLVDAFIWLAQRRDAIDFQQFVEKGTLNKKCKKTGLELLNSLQKNSEQAKQIHTILQSYQKTKTRRIISTLIAIVALLFVTETTMDFRNYHQHIVAINNPHTTHEQFDKAETWLTQYVAAPYFRHLISRVFLSSREQAQKTLMELQAHRDKFLWEPVAIALKANDLPAAKAPASEYLKYFPLGEHAQKAREIKLNAEIQPRESKKDWENFVKTYTDYMNNGNLKQAAKWLLDRKPETAELKQLKDIFKTVVIEKIADKVTLALKEARFEEAWRLLEEYANSPSSLQTVEGTQKIAVLRELVKTLVIKTIEEKITFALKEARFEEALGLLQGYANPSSSLQTLEGFSDKIAVLQKQ
;
A
#
# COMPACT_ATOMS: atom_id res chain seq x y z
N MET A 1 11.38 -60.66 16.95
CA MET A 1 11.49 -60.04 15.61
C MET A 1 12.04 -58.63 15.69
N LEU A 2 11.43 -57.72 16.46
CA LEU A 2 11.86 -56.32 16.57
C LEU A 2 13.31 -56.16 17.05
N ALA A 3 13.69 -56.84 18.13
CA ALA A 3 15.08 -56.87 18.58
C ALA A 3 16.04 -57.39 17.49
N ALA A 4 15.62 -58.39 16.72
CA ALA A 4 16.43 -58.94 15.62
C ALA A 4 16.69 -57.91 14.50
N LEU A 5 15.78 -56.95 14.26
CA LEU A 5 15.96 -55.83 13.33
C LEU A 5 16.99 -54.79 13.83
N ALA A 6 17.20 -54.70 15.15
CA ALA A 6 18.18 -53.80 15.74
C ALA A 6 19.55 -54.45 16.00
N MET A 7 19.64 -55.79 15.98
CA MET A 7 20.89 -56.53 16.19
C MET A 7 21.78 -56.60 14.94
N PRO A 8 23.11 -56.78 15.09
CA PRO A 8 23.98 -57.09 13.95
C PRO A 8 23.53 -58.36 13.22
N ARG A 9 23.55 -58.34 11.88
CA ARG A 9 23.12 -59.44 11.02
C ARG A 9 24.12 -59.65 9.89
N TYR A 10 24.16 -60.87 9.33
CA TYR A 10 24.83 -61.08 8.05
C TYR A 10 24.15 -60.25 6.94
N PRO A 11 24.91 -59.81 5.91
CA PRO A 11 24.35 -59.05 4.80
C PRO A 11 23.22 -59.80 4.10
N HIS A 12 22.13 -59.10 3.81
CA HIS A 12 21.03 -59.66 3.03
C HIS A 12 21.51 -59.97 1.60
N PRO A 13 21.14 -61.11 0.97
CA PRO A 13 21.58 -61.47 -0.38
C PRO A 13 21.18 -60.46 -1.46
N LEU A 14 20.09 -59.71 -1.25
CA LEU A 14 19.65 -58.63 -2.14
C LEU A 14 20.26 -57.26 -1.79
N GLY A 15 21.18 -57.17 -0.83
CA GLY A 15 21.78 -55.91 -0.39
C GLY A 15 20.85 -55.03 0.45
N TYR A 16 19.75 -55.58 0.95
CA TYR A 16 18.84 -54.86 1.84
C TYR A 16 19.47 -54.65 3.22
N THR A 17 19.23 -53.47 3.81
CA THR A 17 19.72 -53.14 5.15
C THR A 17 18.60 -52.55 6.01
N CYS A 18 18.77 -52.65 7.33
CA CYS A 18 17.85 -52.08 8.30
C CYS A 18 18.68 -51.55 9.47
N ILE A 19 18.45 -50.29 9.83
CA ILE A 19 19.13 -49.57 10.91
C ILE A 19 18.06 -49.07 11.88
N TRP A 20 18.22 -49.38 13.16
CA TRP A 20 17.36 -48.85 14.20
C TRP A 20 17.72 -47.38 14.51
N LEU A 21 16.71 -46.52 14.64
CA LEU A 21 16.83 -45.11 14.98
C LEU A 21 16.38 -44.89 16.44
N PRO A 22 17.28 -45.00 17.43
CA PRO A 22 16.91 -44.73 18.82
C PRO A 22 16.63 -43.22 19.02
N PRO A 23 15.69 -42.84 19.91
CA PRO A 23 15.49 -41.44 20.26
C PRO A 23 16.76 -40.85 20.89
N ILE A 24 17.16 -39.67 20.39
CA ILE A 24 18.41 -38.98 20.77
C ILE A 24 18.23 -38.20 22.08
N ASP A 25 17.11 -37.50 22.23
CA ASP A 25 16.85 -36.62 23.38
C ASP A 25 16.04 -37.33 24.47
N ALA A 26 16.56 -37.32 25.69
CA ALA A 26 15.77 -37.69 26.86
C ALA A 26 14.62 -36.68 27.05
N PRO A 27 13.41 -37.14 27.43
CA PRO A 27 12.29 -36.24 27.66
C PRO A 27 12.63 -35.22 28.75
N LYS A 28 12.54 -33.92 28.42
CA LYS A 28 12.83 -32.83 29.37
C LYS A 28 11.74 -32.78 30.45
N ALA A 29 12.16 -32.77 31.72
CA ALA A 29 11.26 -32.61 32.85
C ALA A 29 10.42 -31.32 32.70
N GLY A 30 9.10 -31.47 32.52
CA GLY A 30 8.15 -30.34 32.45
C GLY A 30 7.34 -30.20 31.15
N LYS A 31 7.71 -30.88 30.05
CA LYS A 31 6.85 -30.99 28.85
C LYS A 31 6.53 -32.47 28.58
N GLN A 32 5.31 -32.89 28.93
CA GLN A 32 4.81 -34.24 28.67
C GLN A 32 4.50 -34.44 27.18
N ASP A 33 5.53 -34.62 26.36
CA ASP A 33 5.31 -35.20 25.02
C ASP A 33 5.13 -36.71 25.17
N LYS A 34 3.86 -37.15 25.13
CA LYS A 34 3.48 -38.56 25.29
C LYS A 34 4.16 -39.46 24.24
N ARG A 35 4.39 -38.97 23.02
CA ARG A 35 5.07 -39.75 21.97
C ARG A 35 6.53 -39.96 22.31
N LEU A 36 7.23 -38.90 22.74
CA LEU A 36 8.65 -38.99 23.11
C LEU A 36 8.88 -39.91 24.32
N MET A 37 8.00 -39.84 25.33
CA MET A 37 8.01 -40.78 26.45
C MET A 37 7.86 -42.23 25.98
N ASN A 38 6.92 -42.49 25.07
CA ASN A 38 6.70 -43.83 24.53
C ASN A 38 7.92 -44.37 23.77
N LEU A 39 8.55 -43.53 22.94
CA LEU A 39 9.78 -43.90 22.21
C LEU A 39 10.93 -44.22 23.17
N TYR A 40 11.05 -43.47 24.27
CA TYR A 40 12.09 -43.72 25.27
C TYR A 40 11.86 -45.03 26.04
N THR A 41 10.62 -45.30 26.48
CA THR A 41 10.26 -46.60 27.10
C THR A 41 10.48 -47.76 26.13
N SER A 42 10.10 -47.58 24.86
CA SER A 42 10.30 -48.58 23.80
C SER A 42 11.79 -48.86 23.60
N LYS A 43 12.64 -47.82 23.61
CA LYS A 43 14.10 -47.95 23.53
C LYS A 43 14.65 -48.81 24.67
N GLU A 44 14.31 -48.50 25.92
CA GLU A 44 14.81 -49.26 27.08
C GLU A 44 14.39 -50.74 27.02
N TRP A 45 13.15 -51.00 26.60
CA TRP A 45 12.67 -52.37 26.43
C TRP A 45 13.45 -53.11 25.32
N LEU A 46 13.67 -52.45 24.17
CA LEU A 46 14.41 -53.04 23.05
C LEU A 46 15.87 -53.33 23.41
N GLU A 47 16.54 -52.42 24.11
CA GLU A 47 17.93 -52.61 24.55
C GLU A 47 18.06 -53.82 25.49
N LYS A 48 17.12 -54.00 26.42
CA LYS A 48 17.05 -55.20 27.26
C LYS A 48 16.83 -56.46 26.45
N ALA A 49 15.90 -56.43 25.48
CA ALA A 49 15.63 -57.58 24.61
C ALA A 49 16.84 -57.94 23.74
N ILE A 50 17.54 -56.95 23.17
CA ILE A 50 18.80 -57.13 22.43
C ILE A 50 19.85 -57.75 23.34
N HIS A 51 20.01 -57.24 24.56
CA HIS A 51 20.99 -57.76 25.51
C HIS A 51 20.72 -59.24 25.84
N LYS A 52 19.48 -59.60 26.21
CA LYS A 52 19.13 -60.99 26.50
C LYS A 52 19.38 -61.91 25.31
N LEU A 53 18.93 -61.53 24.11
CA LEU A 53 19.19 -62.32 22.91
C LEU A 53 20.68 -62.46 22.60
N SER A 54 21.48 -61.42 22.84
CA SER A 54 22.93 -61.46 22.60
C SER A 54 23.68 -62.45 23.52
N VAL A 55 23.14 -62.71 24.71
CA VAL A 55 23.64 -63.72 25.66
C VAL A 55 22.87 -65.04 25.56
N GLN A 56 22.12 -65.24 24.47
CA GLN A 56 21.29 -66.43 24.22
C GLN A 56 20.21 -66.71 25.28
N ASP A 57 19.73 -65.65 25.95
CA ASP A 57 18.64 -65.70 26.91
C ASP A 57 17.31 -65.21 26.30
N LEU A 58 16.19 -65.61 26.90
CA LEU A 58 14.86 -65.24 26.43
C LEU A 58 14.51 -63.79 26.81
N PRO A 59 14.11 -62.94 25.84
CA PRO A 59 13.58 -61.62 26.16
C PRO A 59 12.28 -61.72 26.97
N GLU A 60 12.02 -60.71 27.80
CA GLU A 60 10.75 -60.63 28.52
C GLU A 60 9.58 -60.46 27.54
N PRO A 61 8.41 -61.07 27.82
CA PRO A 61 7.23 -60.84 27.03
C PRO A 61 6.82 -59.37 27.10
N ASN A 62 6.17 -58.88 26.05
CA ASN A 62 5.59 -57.55 26.07
C ASN A 62 4.58 -57.43 27.22
N PRO A 63 4.55 -56.30 27.95
CA PRO A 63 3.57 -56.09 29.00
C PRO A 63 2.16 -56.07 28.39
N ALA A 64 1.20 -56.70 29.08
CA ALA A 64 -0.20 -56.78 28.64
C ALA A 64 -1.00 -55.47 28.87
N SER A 65 -0.32 -54.33 28.92
CA SER A 65 -0.91 -53.00 29.15
C SER A 65 -1.47 -52.37 27.87
N ASP A 66 -2.37 -51.39 28.00
CA ASP A 66 -2.88 -50.56 26.89
C ASP A 66 -1.79 -49.70 26.18
N GLU A 67 -0.53 -49.75 26.65
CA GLU A 67 0.61 -49.06 26.05
C GLU A 67 1.26 -49.91 24.96
N TYR A 68 1.32 -49.37 23.74
CA TYR A 68 1.98 -49.98 22.59
C TYR A 68 3.41 -49.45 22.46
N PHE A 69 4.36 -50.31 22.12
CA PHE A 69 5.70 -49.87 21.79
C PHE A 69 5.78 -49.33 20.37
N SER A 70 6.58 -48.28 20.18
CA SER A 70 6.88 -47.71 18.87
C SER A 70 8.38 -47.67 18.62
N PHE A 71 8.79 -48.06 17.42
CA PHE A 71 10.19 -48.19 17.04
C PHE A 71 10.40 -47.63 15.63
N GLU A 72 11.38 -46.74 15.45
CA GLU A 72 11.71 -46.17 14.15
C GLU A 72 12.93 -46.87 13.55
N TYR A 73 12.84 -47.24 12.27
CA TYR A 73 13.92 -47.90 11.54
C TYR A 73 14.06 -47.31 10.14
N ASP A 74 15.30 -47.20 9.67
CA ASP A 74 15.62 -46.94 8.27
C ASP A 74 15.85 -48.27 7.55
N PHE A 75 15.03 -48.53 6.54
CA PHE A 75 15.14 -49.69 5.66
C PHE A 75 15.65 -49.26 4.30
N THR A 76 16.82 -49.76 3.88
CA THR A 76 17.39 -49.41 2.57
C THR A 76 17.29 -50.59 1.61
N ALA A 77 16.66 -50.35 0.46
CA ALA A 77 16.54 -51.31 -0.63
C ALA A 77 17.81 -51.37 -1.50
N SER A 78 17.88 -52.38 -2.37
CA SER A 78 19.00 -52.58 -3.32
C SER A 78 19.22 -51.40 -4.27
N THR A 79 18.21 -50.57 -4.46
CA THR A 79 18.25 -49.35 -5.28
C THR A 79 18.77 -48.13 -4.51
N HIS A 80 19.24 -48.30 -3.28
CA HIS A 80 19.63 -47.25 -2.33
C HIS A 80 18.48 -46.33 -1.86
N GLN A 81 17.24 -46.65 -2.21
CA GLN A 81 16.06 -45.99 -1.64
C GLN A 81 15.93 -46.38 -0.17
N THR A 82 15.80 -45.40 0.71
CA THR A 82 15.66 -45.60 2.15
C THR A 82 14.26 -45.21 2.61
N PHE A 83 13.63 -46.09 3.39
CA PHE A 83 12.31 -45.91 3.97
C PHE A 83 12.44 -45.81 5.49
N CYS A 84 12.05 -44.68 6.06
CA CYS A 84 11.89 -44.55 7.51
C CYS A 84 10.52 -45.11 7.88
N ILE A 85 10.51 -46.19 8.66
CA ILE A 85 9.29 -46.91 9.05
C ILE A 85 9.17 -46.88 10.57
N GLU A 86 8.06 -46.33 11.06
CA GLU A 86 7.61 -46.46 12.44
C GLU A 86 6.85 -47.79 12.58
N ILE A 87 7.37 -48.69 13.40
CA ILE A 87 6.76 -49.98 13.71
C ILE A 87 6.09 -49.89 15.07
N ILE A 88 4.78 -50.14 15.08
CA ILE A 88 4.00 -50.22 16.31
C ILE A 88 3.77 -51.70 16.64
N ASP A 89 4.29 -52.15 17.78
CA ASP A 89 4.05 -53.52 18.25
C ASP A 89 2.66 -53.61 18.88
N TYR A 90 1.78 -54.34 18.21
CA TYR A 90 0.41 -54.53 18.65
C TYR A 90 0.26 -55.86 19.40
N SER A 91 0.49 -55.83 20.71
CA SER A 91 0.43 -57.02 21.55
C SER A 91 -1.01 -57.32 21.99
N GLY A 92 -1.60 -58.39 21.44
CA GLY A 92 -2.62 -59.21 22.10
C GLY A 92 -4.06 -58.67 22.25
N GLU A 93 -4.35 -57.38 22.07
CA GLU A 93 -5.73 -56.86 22.21
C GLU A 93 -6.72 -57.48 21.20
N LEU A 94 -6.22 -58.02 20.09
CA LEU A 94 -7.01 -58.78 19.09
C LEU A 94 -7.66 -60.06 19.65
N ILE A 95 -7.17 -60.52 20.80
CA ILE A 95 -7.52 -61.78 21.45
C ILE A 95 -8.22 -61.50 22.79
N ASN A 96 -8.49 -60.23 23.15
CA ASN A 96 -9.18 -59.92 24.41
C ASN A 96 -10.64 -60.43 24.35
N PRO A 97 -11.02 -61.48 25.12
CA PRO A 97 -12.33 -62.11 25.04
C PRO A 97 -13.47 -61.23 25.59
N VAL A 98 -13.13 -60.09 26.22
CA VAL A 98 -14.09 -59.17 26.84
C VAL A 98 -14.70 -58.20 25.82
N ILE A 99 -14.04 -57.94 24.69
CA ILE A 99 -14.51 -56.98 23.68
C ILE A 99 -15.46 -57.68 22.71
N SER A 100 -16.65 -57.12 22.48
CA SER A 100 -17.56 -57.66 21.48
C SER A 100 -16.97 -57.59 20.07
N ASN A 101 -17.22 -58.61 19.25
CA ASN A 101 -16.69 -58.72 17.88
C ASN A 101 -16.93 -57.46 17.02
N SER A 102 -18.06 -56.78 17.19
CA SER A 102 -18.38 -55.53 16.48
C SER A 102 -17.54 -54.34 16.96
N THR A 103 -17.29 -54.23 18.26
CA THR A 103 -16.45 -53.18 18.84
C THR A 103 -14.99 -53.37 18.46
N LEU A 104 -14.51 -54.62 18.47
CA LEU A 104 -13.16 -54.98 18.04
C LEU A 104 -12.94 -54.59 16.58
N ALA A 105 -13.84 -55.00 15.67
CA ALA A 105 -13.74 -54.65 14.25
C ALA A 105 -13.74 -53.13 14.01
N LYS A 106 -14.58 -52.38 14.73
CA LYS A 106 -14.63 -50.91 14.64
C LYS A 106 -13.32 -50.26 15.12
N ASN A 107 -12.77 -50.72 16.23
CA ASN A 107 -11.50 -50.21 16.76
C ASN A 107 -10.34 -50.51 15.83
N LEU A 108 -10.29 -51.72 15.25
CA LEU A 108 -9.26 -52.10 14.29
C LEU A 108 -9.33 -51.28 13.00
N ARG A 109 -10.52 -51.11 12.42
CA ARG A 109 -10.69 -50.24 11.25
C ARG A 109 -10.22 -48.82 11.54
N LYS A 110 -10.56 -48.28 12.71
CA LYS A 110 -10.10 -46.94 13.13
C LYS A 110 -8.58 -46.90 13.24
N LYS A 111 -7.93 -47.88 13.87
CA LYS A 111 -6.46 -47.95 13.95
C LYS A 111 -5.82 -48.09 12.56
N PHE A 112 -6.42 -48.87 11.66
CA PHE A 112 -5.91 -49.04 10.30
C PHE A 112 -6.01 -47.77 9.44
N THR A 113 -6.91 -46.84 9.76
CA THR A 113 -6.94 -45.54 9.06
C THR A 113 -5.70 -44.69 9.26
N THR A 114 -4.90 -44.97 10.29
CA THR A 114 -3.65 -44.25 10.59
C THR A 114 -2.40 -45.03 10.23
N MET A 115 -2.53 -46.22 9.62
CA MET A 115 -1.42 -47.10 9.28
C MET A 115 -1.20 -47.14 7.78
N ASP A 116 0.07 -47.20 7.38
CA ASP A 116 0.45 -47.31 5.96
C ASP A 116 0.54 -48.77 5.47
N GLY A 117 0.56 -49.74 6.38
CA GLY A 117 0.58 -51.17 6.08
C GLY A 117 0.50 -52.03 7.34
N ILE A 118 0.30 -53.34 7.16
CA ILE A 118 0.21 -54.29 8.28
C ILE A 118 1.14 -55.48 8.05
N LEU A 119 1.84 -55.87 9.11
CA LEU A 119 2.58 -57.13 9.20
C LEU A 119 1.82 -58.08 10.12
N VAL A 120 1.49 -59.25 9.60
CA VAL A 120 0.82 -60.31 10.35
C VAL A 120 1.83 -61.42 10.60
N LEU A 121 2.09 -61.74 11.86
CA LEU A 121 3.04 -62.80 12.24
C LEU A 121 2.30 -64.12 12.45
N ALA A 122 2.78 -65.17 11.78
CA ALA A 122 2.33 -66.54 11.96
C ALA A 122 3.55 -67.45 12.20
N GLU A 123 3.55 -68.27 13.25
CA GLU A 123 4.66 -69.19 13.49
C GLU A 123 4.64 -70.34 12.47
N ALA A 124 5.79 -70.69 11.90
CA ALA A 124 5.93 -71.87 11.06
C ALA A 124 5.75 -73.15 11.89
N PRO A 125 5.11 -74.19 11.32
CA PRO A 125 5.01 -75.47 11.97
C PRO A 125 6.38 -76.15 12.04
N TYR A 126 6.54 -77.05 13.00
CA TYR A 126 7.73 -77.90 13.03
C TYR A 126 7.64 -78.97 11.95
N ARG A 127 8.72 -79.14 11.18
CA ARG A 127 8.86 -80.32 10.32
C ARG A 127 9.24 -81.51 11.20
N ASP A 128 8.50 -82.60 11.08
CA ASP A 128 8.80 -83.88 11.71
C ASP A 128 10.10 -84.45 11.12
N ARG A 129 11.26 -83.94 11.57
CA ARG A 129 12.58 -84.34 11.06
C ARG A 129 13.09 -85.62 11.69
N LEU A 130 12.57 -85.97 12.85
CA LEU A 130 12.92 -87.15 13.63
C LEU A 130 11.64 -87.49 14.39
N GLY A 131 11.06 -88.67 14.18
CA GLY A 131 9.84 -89.16 14.86
C GLY A 131 9.98 -89.36 16.38
N HIS A 132 10.77 -88.51 17.02
CA HIS A 132 11.14 -88.46 18.42
C HIS A 132 11.11 -87.00 18.91
N VAL A 133 9.95 -86.35 18.89
CA VAL A 133 9.75 -85.21 19.80
C VAL A 133 8.44 -85.35 20.57
N GLN A 134 8.60 -85.27 21.89
CA GLN A 134 7.67 -85.68 22.93
C GLN A 134 6.42 -84.78 23.01
N SER A 135 5.45 -85.22 23.82
CA SER A 135 4.16 -84.59 24.17
C SER A 135 4.14 -83.06 24.30
N ALA A 136 5.24 -82.40 24.68
CA ALA A 136 5.34 -80.95 24.80
C ALA A 136 5.27 -80.19 23.45
N GLN A 137 5.63 -80.82 22.34
CA GLN A 137 5.55 -80.21 21.01
C GLN A 137 4.13 -80.29 20.42
N LYS A 138 3.41 -81.38 20.70
CA LYS A 138 1.98 -81.52 20.34
C LYS A 138 1.10 -80.45 20.99
N SER A 139 1.40 -80.05 22.23
CA SER A 139 0.69 -78.93 22.88
C SER A 139 1.03 -77.58 22.27
N ARG A 140 2.28 -77.36 21.80
CA ARG A 140 2.68 -76.10 21.14
C ARG A 140 2.06 -75.95 19.76
N ASP A 141 2.08 -77.00 18.93
CA ASP A 141 1.40 -76.98 17.61
C ASP A 141 -0.12 -76.79 17.75
N GLY A 142 -0.72 -77.36 18.80
CA GLY A 142 -2.13 -77.14 19.15
C GLY A 142 -2.44 -75.69 19.50
N GLN A 143 -1.56 -75.03 20.28
CA GLN A 143 -1.71 -73.60 20.60
C GLN A 143 -1.56 -72.72 19.36
N THR A 144 -0.56 -72.97 18.51
CA THR A 144 -0.37 -72.24 17.24
C THR A 144 -1.60 -72.37 16.34
N HIS A 145 -2.23 -73.55 16.29
CA HIS A 145 -3.48 -73.75 15.57
C HIS A 145 -4.61 -72.86 16.11
N THR A 146 -4.78 -72.81 17.44
CA THR A 146 -5.78 -71.96 18.10
C THR A 146 -5.52 -70.47 17.82
N ASP A 147 -4.28 -70.02 17.91
CA ASP A 147 -3.90 -68.62 17.68
C ASP A 147 -4.16 -68.20 16.23
N LEU A 148 -3.81 -69.05 15.26
CA LEU A 148 -4.07 -68.80 13.83
C LEU A 148 -5.57 -68.78 13.52
N TYR A 149 -6.35 -69.66 14.16
CA TYR A 149 -7.81 -69.64 14.00
C TYR A 149 -8.43 -68.36 14.57
N GLN A 150 -7.99 -67.89 15.74
CA GLN A 150 -8.44 -66.61 16.31
C GLN A 150 -8.07 -65.44 15.38
N LEU A 151 -6.86 -65.44 14.83
CA LEU A 151 -6.42 -64.44 13.87
C LEU A 151 -7.29 -64.43 12.61
N GLN A 152 -7.60 -65.61 12.08
CA GLN A 152 -8.52 -65.78 10.95
C GLN A 152 -9.91 -65.19 11.28
N GLN A 153 -10.46 -65.49 12.44
CA GLN A 153 -11.75 -64.95 12.89
C GLN A 153 -11.70 -63.41 12.95
N THR A 154 -10.68 -62.85 13.59
CA THR A 154 -10.54 -61.40 13.77
C THR A 154 -10.44 -60.66 12.44
N PHE A 155 -9.64 -61.15 11.48
CA PHE A 155 -9.58 -60.53 10.14
C PHE A 155 -10.86 -60.77 9.33
N SER A 156 -11.60 -61.86 9.56
CA SER A 156 -12.89 -62.09 8.90
C SER A 156 -13.94 -61.05 9.32
N LEU A 157 -13.88 -60.56 10.57
CA LEU A 157 -14.75 -59.48 11.06
C LEU A 157 -14.51 -58.14 10.35
N LEU A 158 -13.34 -57.92 9.75
CA LEU A 158 -13.07 -56.69 9.02
C LEU A 158 -13.88 -56.62 7.71
N ARG A 159 -14.22 -57.77 7.13
CA ARG A 159 -14.94 -57.91 5.84
C ARG A 159 -16.46 -57.69 5.94
N SER A 160 -17.06 -57.67 7.15
CA SER A 160 -18.46 -58.08 7.34
C SER A 160 -19.57 -57.01 7.27
N GLU A 161 -19.31 -55.72 7.02
CA GLU A 161 -20.42 -54.71 7.04
C GLU A 161 -21.02 -54.36 5.67
N LYS A 162 -20.30 -54.52 4.56
CA LYS A 162 -20.80 -54.30 3.19
C LYS A 162 -20.03 -55.23 2.24
N GLN A 163 -20.58 -56.38 1.91
CA GLN A 163 -19.92 -57.46 1.16
C GLN A 163 -19.69 -57.15 -0.34
N GLU A 164 -19.25 -55.94 -0.70
CA GLU A 164 -18.88 -55.60 -2.08
C GLU A 164 -17.48 -54.95 -2.10
N GLY A 165 -16.51 -55.67 -2.66
CA GLY A 165 -15.14 -55.19 -2.88
C GLY A 165 -14.15 -55.45 -1.75
N ALA A 166 -12.89 -55.02 -1.97
CA ALA A 166 -11.85 -55.07 -0.96
C ALA A 166 -12.18 -54.12 0.20
N ALA A 167 -12.05 -54.60 1.44
CA ALA A 167 -12.38 -53.83 2.63
C ALA A 167 -11.28 -52.78 2.97
N LEU A 168 -10.05 -53.02 2.51
CA LEU A 168 -8.86 -52.25 2.89
C LEU A 168 -8.03 -51.91 1.64
N ASP A 169 -7.60 -50.64 1.53
CA ASP A 169 -6.74 -50.14 0.45
C ASP A 169 -5.33 -49.78 0.96
N PHE A 170 -4.72 -50.71 1.68
CA PHE A 170 -3.34 -50.61 2.13
C PHE A 170 -2.68 -52.00 2.06
N PRO A 171 -1.34 -52.07 1.99
CA PRO A 171 -0.63 -53.32 1.82
C PRO A 171 -0.57 -54.13 3.13
N VAL A 172 -0.71 -55.45 3.00
CA VAL A 172 -0.68 -56.43 4.09
C VAL A 172 0.32 -57.53 3.76
N ALA A 173 1.25 -57.78 4.68
CA ALA A 173 2.23 -58.84 4.56
C ALA A 173 2.02 -59.90 5.65
N LEU A 174 1.90 -61.17 5.24
CA LEU A 174 1.89 -62.32 6.16
C LEU A 174 3.30 -62.89 6.28
N LEU A 175 3.88 -62.87 7.48
CA LEU A 175 5.21 -63.42 7.76
C LEU A 175 5.04 -64.78 8.41
N VAL A 176 5.46 -65.84 7.72
CA VAL A 176 5.57 -67.17 8.32
C VAL A 176 6.93 -67.24 8.99
N ASN A 177 6.98 -66.78 10.24
CA ASN A 177 8.20 -66.61 11.03
C ASN A 177 8.66 -67.95 11.62
N LYS A 178 9.97 -68.05 11.95
CA LYS A 178 10.63 -69.28 12.39
C LYS A 178 10.64 -70.36 11.29
N TRP A 179 10.78 -69.92 10.04
CA TRP A 179 10.78 -70.81 8.86
C TRP A 179 11.87 -71.89 8.88
N ASP A 180 12.92 -71.67 9.66
CA ASP A 180 13.98 -72.64 9.97
C ASP A 180 13.47 -73.91 10.67
N ARG A 181 12.30 -73.86 11.33
CA ARG A 181 11.61 -75.05 11.86
C ARG A 181 11.07 -75.97 10.77
N TYR A 182 10.71 -75.40 9.63
CA TYR A 182 10.07 -76.11 8.52
C TYR A 182 11.09 -76.52 7.44
N SER A 183 12.02 -75.63 7.12
CA SER A 183 12.92 -75.75 5.97
C SER A 183 14.38 -75.69 6.39
N ASP A 184 15.25 -76.46 5.73
CA ASP A 184 16.69 -76.15 5.73
C ASP A 184 16.88 -74.96 4.81
N ILE A 185 17.05 -73.77 5.41
CA ILE A 185 17.00 -72.50 4.71
C ILE A 185 18.16 -72.39 3.72
N ASP A 186 17.81 -72.23 2.44
CA ASP A 186 18.77 -71.87 1.39
C ASP A 186 19.01 -70.36 1.39
N TYR A 187 19.91 -69.90 2.26
CA TYR A 187 20.24 -68.47 2.43
C TYR A 187 20.73 -67.79 1.15
N ALA A 188 21.32 -68.54 0.22
CA ALA A 188 21.82 -68.02 -1.04
C ALA A 188 20.69 -67.81 -2.07
N ASN A 189 19.55 -68.50 -1.91
CA ASN A 189 18.45 -68.43 -2.86
C ASN A 189 17.08 -68.24 -2.17
N PRO A 190 16.75 -67.00 -1.76
CA PRO A 190 15.47 -66.70 -1.11
C PRO A 190 14.24 -67.06 -1.95
N ALA A 191 14.35 -67.01 -3.28
CA ALA A 191 13.24 -67.37 -4.18
C ALA A 191 12.84 -68.84 -4.03
N LYS A 192 13.80 -69.73 -3.76
CA LYS A 192 13.52 -71.16 -3.53
C LYS A 192 12.72 -71.38 -2.25
N GLU A 193 13.03 -70.66 -1.16
CA GLU A 193 12.23 -70.73 0.07
C GLU A 193 10.84 -70.13 -0.11
N GLN A 194 10.71 -69.07 -0.92
CA GLN A 194 9.41 -68.54 -1.30
C GLN A 194 8.55 -69.59 -2.02
N SER A 195 9.12 -70.34 -2.97
CA SER A 195 8.41 -71.43 -3.64
C SER A 195 8.02 -72.57 -2.68
N LYS A 196 8.89 -72.94 -1.72
CA LYS A 196 8.53 -73.93 -0.69
C LYS A 196 7.37 -73.46 0.18
N LEU A 197 7.30 -72.16 0.49
CA LEU A 197 6.20 -71.59 1.24
C LEU A 197 4.89 -71.62 0.43
N GLU A 198 4.94 -71.35 -0.87
CA GLU A 198 3.78 -71.48 -1.76
C GLU A 198 3.30 -72.93 -1.87
N GLU A 199 4.23 -73.89 -1.94
CA GLU A 199 3.91 -75.33 -1.89
C GLU A 199 3.26 -75.70 -0.55
N PHE A 200 3.82 -75.23 0.58
CA PHE A 200 3.27 -75.45 1.92
C PHE A 200 1.83 -74.95 2.04
N ILE A 201 1.54 -73.70 1.64
CA ILE A 201 0.18 -73.15 1.72
C ILE A 201 -0.82 -73.91 0.85
N ASN A 202 -0.36 -74.50 -0.25
CA ASN A 202 -1.19 -75.27 -1.18
C ASN A 202 -1.15 -76.78 -0.93
N SER A 203 -0.56 -77.23 0.20
CA SER A 203 -0.49 -78.66 0.52
C SER A 203 -1.87 -79.27 0.76
N ASN A 204 -1.97 -80.59 0.63
CA ASN A 204 -3.17 -81.35 0.97
C ASN A 204 -2.84 -82.41 2.05
N PRO A 205 -3.45 -82.35 3.25
CA PRO A 205 -4.46 -81.39 3.69
C PRO A 205 -3.92 -79.95 3.82
N PRO A 206 -4.79 -78.92 3.71
CA PRO A 206 -4.37 -77.53 3.82
C PRO A 206 -3.85 -77.22 5.24
N PRO A 207 -2.77 -76.45 5.37
CA PRO A 207 -2.26 -76.08 6.68
C PRO A 207 -3.16 -75.04 7.35
N PRO A 208 -3.09 -74.89 8.68
CA PRO A 208 -3.81 -73.86 9.43
C PRO A 208 -3.61 -72.44 8.89
N HIS A 209 -2.40 -72.15 8.41
CA HIS A 209 -2.01 -70.88 7.80
C HIS A 209 -2.85 -70.50 6.57
N LYS A 210 -3.40 -71.49 5.86
CA LYS A 210 -4.23 -71.27 4.66
C LYS A 210 -5.46 -70.42 4.97
N GLY A 211 -6.12 -70.65 6.11
CA GLY A 211 -7.28 -69.88 6.53
C GLY A 211 -6.97 -68.40 6.72
N VAL A 212 -5.86 -68.10 7.41
CA VAL A 212 -5.38 -66.71 7.60
C VAL A 212 -4.98 -66.09 6.26
N HIS A 213 -4.21 -66.82 5.44
CA HIS A 213 -3.80 -66.39 4.11
C HIS A 213 -5.01 -65.95 3.26
N ASP A 214 -6.03 -66.79 3.17
CA ASP A 214 -7.19 -66.51 2.31
C ASP A 214 -7.99 -65.32 2.83
N VAL A 215 -8.22 -65.24 4.14
CA VAL A 215 -8.93 -64.09 4.73
C VAL A 215 -8.19 -62.78 4.46
N LEU A 216 -6.86 -62.74 4.64
CA LEU A 216 -6.07 -61.54 4.39
C LEU A 216 -6.05 -61.17 2.89
N ARG A 217 -5.78 -62.14 2.02
CA ARG A 217 -5.73 -61.93 0.56
C ARG A 217 -7.03 -61.34 0.03
N PHE A 218 -8.17 -61.82 0.51
CA PHE A 218 -9.48 -61.34 0.09
C PHE A 218 -10.03 -60.16 0.91
N SER A 219 -9.24 -59.61 1.85
CA SER A 219 -9.59 -58.40 2.60
C SER A 219 -9.02 -57.13 1.98
N VAL A 220 -8.03 -57.24 1.10
CA VAL A 220 -7.33 -56.12 0.46
C VAL A 220 -7.50 -56.15 -1.06
N ALA A 221 -7.22 -55.02 -1.72
CA ALA A 221 -7.26 -54.94 -3.18
C ALA A 221 -6.19 -55.85 -3.83
N GLU A 222 -6.39 -56.18 -5.11
CA GLU A 222 -5.45 -57.02 -5.84
C GLU A 222 -4.04 -56.43 -5.84
N GLY A 223 -3.05 -57.27 -5.50
CA GLY A 223 -1.65 -56.86 -5.38
C GLY A 223 -1.25 -56.22 -4.04
N ASN A 224 -2.21 -55.96 -3.14
CA ASN A 224 -1.94 -55.42 -1.80
C ASN A 224 -1.68 -56.50 -0.75
N PHE A 225 -1.56 -57.77 -1.12
CA PHE A 225 -1.22 -58.87 -0.22
C PHE A 225 -0.02 -59.65 -0.74
N LYS A 226 0.92 -59.96 0.17
CA LYS A 226 2.03 -60.87 -0.08
C LYS A 226 2.40 -61.63 1.19
N MET A 227 2.98 -62.81 1.02
CA MET A 227 3.42 -63.65 2.12
C MET A 227 4.92 -63.93 1.99
N PHE A 228 5.62 -64.00 3.12
CA PHE A 228 7.07 -64.16 3.18
C PHE A 228 7.45 -65.28 4.16
N PRO A 229 8.34 -66.21 3.78
CA PRO A 229 9.00 -67.07 4.74
C PRO A 229 10.00 -66.19 5.48
N VAL A 230 10.04 -66.23 6.81
CA VAL A 230 10.94 -65.40 7.61
C VAL A 230 11.56 -66.24 8.71
N SER A 231 12.85 -66.05 8.97
CA SER A 231 13.45 -66.49 10.23
C SER A 231 14.18 -65.31 10.86
N ALA A 232 13.54 -64.66 11.83
CA ALA A 232 14.08 -63.45 12.43
C ALA A 232 15.40 -63.68 13.17
N LEU A 233 15.58 -64.84 13.79
CA LEU A 233 16.77 -65.17 14.57
C LEU A 233 17.71 -66.16 13.85
N GLY A 234 17.31 -66.69 12.69
CA GLY A 234 18.05 -67.74 11.99
C GLY A 234 17.81 -69.12 12.57
N ASP A 235 18.72 -70.06 12.27
CA ASP A 235 18.64 -71.44 12.75
C ASP A 235 18.48 -71.53 14.28
N ASN A 236 17.48 -72.30 14.71
CA ASN A 236 17.25 -72.59 16.12
C ASN A 236 17.99 -73.85 16.61
N GLU A 237 18.18 -73.92 17.93
CA GLU A 237 18.43 -75.14 18.67
C GLU A 237 17.61 -75.16 19.97
N PHE A 238 17.46 -76.35 20.55
CA PHE A 238 16.73 -76.54 21.80
C PHE A 238 17.70 -76.82 22.93
N VAL A 239 17.67 -75.98 23.95
CA VAL A 239 18.44 -76.15 25.18
C VAL A 239 17.52 -76.46 26.33
N ARG A 240 17.92 -77.44 27.13
CA ARG A 240 17.24 -77.80 28.37
C ARG A 240 17.80 -76.96 29.50
N LEU A 241 16.94 -76.17 30.13
CA LEU A 241 17.26 -75.35 31.29
C LEU A 241 17.41 -76.21 32.55
N ASP A 242 18.06 -75.65 33.58
CA ASP A 242 18.29 -76.31 34.87
C ASP A 242 16.98 -76.71 35.59
N ASN A 243 15.89 -75.98 35.33
CA ASN A 243 14.56 -76.28 35.86
C ASN A 243 13.85 -77.43 35.10
N GLY A 244 14.49 -78.00 34.08
CA GLY A 244 13.98 -79.07 33.25
C GLY A 244 13.19 -78.63 32.02
N ASP A 245 12.91 -77.33 31.88
CA ASP A 245 12.20 -76.77 30.73
C ASP A 245 13.05 -76.81 29.46
N VAL A 246 12.41 -76.90 28.30
CA VAL A 246 13.08 -76.85 27.00
C VAL A 246 12.75 -75.53 26.31
N VAL A 247 13.81 -74.76 26.06
CA VAL A 247 13.75 -73.46 25.42
C VAL A 247 14.39 -73.53 24.04
N GLU A 248 13.73 -72.88 23.09
CA GLU A 248 14.25 -72.65 21.75
C GLU A 248 15.04 -71.33 21.74
N HIS A 249 16.27 -71.37 21.24
CA HIS A 249 17.13 -70.19 21.13
C HIS A 249 17.95 -70.27 19.83
N PRO A 250 18.48 -69.14 19.32
CA PRO A 250 19.26 -69.17 18.08
C PRO A 250 20.66 -69.77 18.30
N LYS A 251 21.09 -70.60 17.34
CA LYS A 251 22.46 -71.16 17.31
C LYS A 251 23.53 -70.08 17.26
N GLN A 252 23.23 -68.95 16.63
CA GLN A 252 24.14 -67.82 16.49
C GLN A 252 23.40 -66.51 16.78
N ALA A 253 23.86 -65.76 17.78
CA ALA A 253 23.23 -64.50 18.21
C ALA A 253 23.93 -63.23 17.71
N ASN A 254 25.23 -63.27 17.38
CA ASN A 254 25.98 -62.08 16.96
C ASN A 254 27.12 -62.41 15.96
N PRO A 255 27.00 -62.05 14.67
CA PRO A 255 25.80 -61.52 14.02
C PRO A 255 24.70 -62.60 13.89
N LEU A 256 23.44 -62.21 13.89
CA LEU A 256 22.32 -63.12 13.61
C LEU A 256 22.34 -63.57 12.14
N ASN A 257 22.00 -64.84 11.91
CA ASN A 257 21.77 -65.39 10.56
C ASN A 257 20.29 -65.28 10.17
N ALA A 258 19.75 -64.06 10.24
CA ALA A 258 18.36 -63.80 9.93
C ALA A 258 18.06 -64.01 8.44
N PHE A 259 16.93 -64.65 8.15
CA PHE A 259 16.46 -64.89 6.78
C PHE A 259 15.28 -63.98 6.45
N THR A 260 15.40 -63.23 5.34
CA THR A 260 14.34 -62.40 4.69
C THR A 260 13.56 -61.47 5.62
N LEU A 261 14.13 -61.14 6.77
CA LEU A 261 13.50 -60.34 7.82
C LEU A 261 13.14 -58.92 7.34
N VAL A 262 13.87 -58.40 6.35
CA VAL A 262 13.75 -57.03 5.84
C VAL A 262 12.79 -56.93 4.65
N ASP A 263 12.60 -58.01 3.88
CA ASP A 263 11.91 -58.03 2.60
C ASP A 263 10.47 -57.53 2.68
N ALA A 264 9.76 -57.95 3.72
CA ALA A 264 8.37 -57.57 3.91
C ALA A 264 8.19 -56.07 4.17
N PHE A 265 9.11 -55.46 4.91
CA PHE A 265 9.08 -54.02 5.21
C PHE A 265 9.30 -53.18 3.95
N ILE A 266 10.31 -53.55 3.16
CA ILE A 266 10.59 -52.88 1.89
C ILE A 266 9.43 -53.06 0.92
N TRP A 267 8.87 -54.28 0.81
CA TRP A 267 7.73 -54.53 -0.06
C TRP A 267 6.49 -53.73 0.37
N LEU A 268 6.20 -53.66 1.67
CA LEU A 268 5.09 -52.85 2.21
C LEU A 268 5.26 -51.37 1.82
N ALA A 269 6.44 -50.80 2.07
CA ALA A 269 6.71 -49.39 1.77
C ALA A 269 6.61 -49.09 0.27
N GLN A 270 7.21 -49.94 -0.58
CA GLN A 270 7.11 -49.81 -2.04
C GLN A 270 5.67 -49.95 -2.53
N ARG A 271 4.88 -50.85 -1.93
CA ARG A 271 3.48 -51.03 -2.32
C ARG A 271 2.63 -49.86 -1.87
N ARG A 272 2.91 -49.27 -0.70
CA ARG A 272 2.26 -48.04 -0.23
C ARG A 272 2.50 -46.88 -1.21
N ASP A 273 3.77 -46.66 -1.59
CA ASP A 273 4.14 -45.66 -2.60
C ASP A 273 3.37 -45.88 -3.93
N ALA A 274 3.21 -47.13 -4.35
CA ALA A 274 2.46 -47.47 -5.56
C ALA A 274 0.95 -47.16 -5.46
N ILE A 275 0.33 -47.41 -4.31
CA ILE A 275 -1.07 -47.07 -4.05
C ILE A 275 -1.25 -45.54 -4.06
N ASP A 276 -0.38 -44.82 -3.36
CA ASP A 276 -0.46 -43.36 -3.31
C ASP A 276 -0.23 -42.73 -4.69
N PHE A 277 0.68 -43.30 -5.48
CA PHE A 277 0.88 -42.92 -6.88
C PHE A 277 -0.38 -43.17 -7.73
N GLN A 278 -1.01 -44.34 -7.63
CA GLN A 278 -2.24 -44.63 -8.37
C GLN A 278 -3.36 -43.65 -8.01
N GLN A 279 -3.56 -43.40 -6.71
CA GLN A 279 -4.55 -42.43 -6.25
C GLN A 279 -4.22 -41.00 -6.72
N PHE A 280 -2.93 -40.64 -6.81
CA PHE A 280 -2.49 -39.36 -7.34
C PHE A 280 -2.82 -39.22 -8.84
N VAL A 281 -2.59 -40.26 -9.63
CA VAL A 281 -2.92 -40.29 -11.06
C VAL A 281 -4.43 -40.21 -11.27
N GLU A 282 -5.23 -41.00 -10.55
CA GLU A 282 -6.69 -41.01 -10.64
C GLU A 282 -7.33 -39.65 -10.25
N LYS A 283 -6.78 -38.99 -9.22
CA LYS A 283 -7.22 -37.65 -8.80
C LYS A 283 -6.63 -36.52 -9.67
N GLY A 284 -5.77 -36.88 -10.63
CA GLY A 284 -4.90 -35.97 -11.38
C GLY A 284 -5.61 -35.15 -12.45
N THR A 285 -6.15 -33.98 -12.06
CA THR A 285 -6.22 -32.69 -12.82
C THR A 285 -7.07 -31.64 -12.08
N LEU A 286 -7.87 -32.04 -11.09
CA LEU A 286 -8.95 -31.22 -10.53
C LEU A 286 -8.62 -30.47 -9.22
N ASN A 287 -7.52 -30.77 -8.53
CA ASN A 287 -7.32 -30.30 -7.15
C ASN A 287 -6.03 -29.47 -6.93
N LYS A 288 -6.16 -28.33 -6.23
CA LYS A 288 -5.03 -27.50 -5.75
C LYS A 288 -4.03 -28.26 -4.87
N LYS A 289 -4.46 -29.34 -4.19
CA LYS A 289 -3.59 -30.20 -3.37
C LYS A 289 -2.61 -31.07 -4.19
N CYS A 290 -2.80 -31.18 -5.50
CA CYS A 290 -1.97 -31.99 -6.41
C CYS A 290 -0.48 -31.61 -6.34
N LYS A 291 -0.13 -30.32 -6.21
CA LYS A 291 1.29 -29.93 -6.10
C LYS A 291 1.97 -30.47 -4.85
N LYS A 292 1.31 -30.42 -3.69
CA LYS A 292 1.90 -30.85 -2.41
C LYS A 292 2.08 -32.37 -2.41
N THR A 293 1.00 -33.10 -2.71
CA THR A 293 1.03 -34.58 -2.77
C THR A 293 2.01 -35.09 -3.83
N GLY A 294 2.08 -34.46 -5.00
CA GLY A 294 3.04 -34.85 -6.04
C GLY A 294 4.50 -34.62 -5.63
N LEU A 295 4.81 -33.55 -4.88
CA LEU A 295 6.15 -33.32 -4.36
C LEU A 295 6.51 -34.31 -3.23
N GLU A 296 5.56 -34.63 -2.35
CA GLU A 296 5.75 -35.64 -1.31
C GLU A 296 6.06 -37.02 -1.92
N LEU A 297 5.32 -37.44 -2.95
CA LEU A 297 5.58 -38.69 -3.67
C LEU A 297 6.91 -38.68 -4.44
N LEU A 298 7.33 -37.54 -5.01
CA LEU A 298 8.64 -37.45 -5.65
C LEU A 298 9.80 -37.58 -4.66
N ASN A 299 9.59 -37.22 -3.40
CA ASN A 299 10.60 -37.41 -2.36
C ASN A 299 10.69 -38.86 -1.89
N SER A 300 9.57 -39.61 -1.88
CA SER A 300 9.58 -41.02 -1.51
C SER A 300 10.07 -41.91 -2.64
N LEU A 301 9.71 -41.63 -3.90
CA LEU A 301 10.05 -42.43 -5.07
C LEU A 301 11.50 -42.27 -5.54
N GLN A 302 11.99 -43.28 -6.25
CA GLN A 302 13.29 -43.21 -6.94
C GLN A 302 13.26 -42.13 -8.03
N LYS A 303 14.24 -41.22 -8.01
CA LYS A 303 14.31 -40.04 -8.90
C LYS A 303 14.17 -40.35 -10.39
N ASN A 304 14.62 -41.52 -10.82
CA ASN A 304 14.64 -41.93 -12.24
C ASN A 304 13.55 -42.95 -12.60
N SER A 305 12.62 -43.25 -11.70
CA SER A 305 11.55 -44.21 -11.98
C SER A 305 10.55 -43.66 -13.02
N GLU A 306 9.90 -44.56 -13.76
CA GLU A 306 8.83 -44.18 -14.68
C GLU A 306 7.67 -43.47 -13.94
N GLN A 307 7.40 -43.85 -12.69
CA GLN A 307 6.42 -43.18 -11.84
C GLN A 307 6.82 -41.74 -11.55
N ALA A 308 8.08 -41.47 -11.18
CA ALA A 308 8.57 -40.12 -10.94
C ALA A 308 8.48 -39.24 -12.19
N LYS A 309 8.81 -39.78 -13.38
CA LYS A 309 8.65 -39.09 -14.67
C LYS A 309 7.19 -38.73 -14.95
N GLN A 310 6.26 -39.65 -14.67
CA GLN A 310 4.82 -39.40 -14.82
C GLN A 310 4.34 -38.30 -13.85
N ILE A 311 4.74 -38.34 -12.57
CA ILE A 311 4.40 -37.27 -11.61
C ILE A 311 4.93 -35.91 -12.10
N HIS A 312 6.19 -35.85 -12.54
CA HIS A 312 6.77 -34.63 -13.11
C HIS A 312 5.94 -34.10 -14.29
N THR A 313 5.49 -34.98 -15.18
CA THR A 313 4.66 -34.62 -16.34
C THR A 313 3.32 -34.02 -15.91
N ILE A 314 2.65 -34.63 -14.92
CA ILE A 314 1.39 -34.13 -14.35
C ILE A 314 1.60 -32.77 -13.66
N LEU A 315 2.67 -32.60 -12.89
CA LEU A 315 2.99 -31.33 -12.23
C LEU A 315 3.30 -30.22 -13.25
N GLN A 316 4.00 -30.53 -14.34
CA GLN A 316 4.29 -29.57 -15.41
C GLN A 316 3.03 -29.15 -16.18
N SER A 317 2.12 -30.09 -16.49
CA SER A 317 0.86 -29.77 -17.18
C SER A 317 -0.03 -28.85 -16.32
N TYR A 318 -0.04 -29.06 -15.01
CA TYR A 318 -0.72 -28.19 -14.05
C TYR A 318 -0.11 -26.77 -14.03
N GLN A 319 1.22 -26.65 -14.00
CA GLN A 319 1.89 -25.34 -14.04
C GLN A 319 1.60 -24.60 -15.34
N LYS A 320 1.69 -25.26 -16.50
CA LYS A 320 1.36 -24.67 -17.81
C LYS A 320 -0.08 -24.14 -17.84
N THR A 321 -1.04 -24.89 -17.28
CA THR A 321 -2.46 -24.49 -17.23
C THR A 321 -2.67 -23.28 -16.33
N LYS A 322 -2.00 -23.24 -15.17
CA LYS A 322 -2.05 -22.08 -14.26
C LYS A 322 -1.48 -20.82 -14.92
N THR A 323 -0.31 -20.92 -15.55
CA THR A 323 0.33 -19.80 -16.24
C THR A 323 -0.53 -19.28 -17.39
N ARG A 324 -1.13 -20.18 -18.19
CA ARG A 324 -2.09 -19.78 -19.25
C ARG A 324 -3.28 -19.01 -18.68
N ARG A 325 -3.90 -19.47 -17.58
CA ARG A 325 -5.02 -18.74 -16.95
C ARG A 325 -4.61 -17.34 -16.48
N ILE A 326 -3.44 -17.21 -15.83
CA ILE A 326 -2.93 -15.90 -15.38
C ILE A 326 -2.71 -14.95 -16.56
N ILE A 327 -2.07 -15.44 -17.62
CA ILE A 327 -1.83 -14.66 -18.84
C ILE A 327 -3.16 -14.24 -19.49
N SER A 328 -4.12 -15.16 -19.64
CA SER A 328 -5.45 -14.84 -20.20
C SER A 328 -6.20 -13.82 -19.36
N THR A 329 -6.15 -13.89 -18.03
CA THR A 329 -6.77 -12.89 -17.15
C THR A 329 -6.10 -11.52 -17.28
N LEU A 330 -4.77 -11.47 -17.35
CA LEU A 330 -4.04 -10.21 -17.58
C LEU A 330 -4.41 -9.59 -18.93
N ILE A 331 -4.47 -10.40 -20.00
CA ILE A 331 -4.90 -9.94 -21.33
C ILE A 331 -6.34 -9.39 -21.27
N ALA A 332 -7.26 -10.08 -20.58
CA ALA A 332 -8.63 -9.62 -20.44
C ALA A 332 -8.75 -8.29 -19.67
N ILE A 333 -7.95 -8.09 -18.62
CA ILE A 333 -7.90 -6.83 -17.86
C ILE A 333 -7.38 -5.70 -18.74
N VAL A 334 -6.28 -5.94 -19.47
CA VAL A 334 -5.71 -4.95 -20.39
C VAL A 334 -6.71 -4.60 -21.50
N ALA A 335 -7.39 -5.58 -22.07
CA ALA A 335 -8.44 -5.35 -23.06
C ALA A 335 -9.60 -4.51 -22.50
N LEU A 336 -10.04 -4.80 -21.27
CA LEU A 336 -11.09 -4.03 -20.60
C LEU A 336 -10.68 -2.56 -20.41
N LEU A 337 -9.44 -2.30 -19.98
CA LEU A 337 -8.92 -0.94 -19.81
C LEU A 337 -8.96 -0.17 -21.15
N PHE A 338 -8.50 -0.78 -22.24
CA PHE A 338 -8.55 -0.17 -23.56
C PHE A 338 -9.98 0.13 -24.03
N VAL A 339 -10.94 -0.77 -23.79
CA VAL A 339 -12.36 -0.53 -24.13
C VAL A 339 -12.93 0.63 -23.32
N THR A 340 -12.64 0.70 -22.01
CA THR A 340 -13.11 1.80 -21.17
C THR A 340 -12.55 3.15 -21.60
N GLU A 341 -11.24 3.22 -21.89
CA GLU A 341 -10.57 4.43 -22.36
C GLU A 341 -11.14 4.89 -23.70
N THR A 342 -11.33 3.97 -24.65
CA THR A 342 -11.94 4.27 -25.96
C THR A 342 -13.34 4.84 -25.81
N THR A 343 -14.14 4.29 -24.90
CA THR A 343 -15.51 4.75 -24.67
C THR A 343 -15.53 6.16 -24.07
N MET A 344 -14.60 6.46 -23.14
CA MET A 344 -14.44 7.80 -22.56
C MET A 344 -13.96 8.82 -23.61
N ASP A 345 -12.96 8.45 -24.42
CA ASP A 345 -12.47 9.29 -25.52
C ASP A 345 -13.57 9.60 -26.52
N PHE A 346 -14.40 8.62 -26.87
CA PHE A 346 -15.50 8.80 -27.81
C PHE A 346 -16.53 9.81 -27.30
N ARG A 347 -16.92 9.65 -26.03
CA ARG A 347 -17.86 10.57 -25.38
C ARG A 347 -17.30 11.99 -25.31
N ASN A 348 -16.04 12.14 -24.88
CA ASN A 348 -15.40 13.45 -24.72
C ASN A 348 -15.21 14.15 -26.07
N TYR A 349 -14.74 13.42 -27.10
CA TYR A 349 -14.59 13.96 -28.44
C TYR A 349 -15.92 14.53 -28.96
N HIS A 350 -17.00 13.77 -28.84
CA HIS A 350 -18.30 14.22 -29.33
C HIS A 350 -18.82 15.45 -28.56
N GLN A 351 -18.67 15.47 -27.24
CA GLN A 351 -19.03 16.61 -26.41
C GLN A 351 -18.24 17.88 -26.79
N HIS A 352 -16.93 17.76 -26.99
CA HIS A 352 -16.07 18.90 -27.27
C HIS A 352 -16.17 19.39 -28.72
N ILE A 353 -16.31 18.50 -29.70
CA ILE A 353 -16.52 18.93 -31.11
C ILE A 353 -17.84 19.67 -31.28
N VAL A 354 -18.91 19.22 -30.60
CA VAL A 354 -20.20 19.94 -30.62
C VAL A 354 -20.05 21.33 -29.99
N ALA A 355 -19.28 21.47 -28.91
CA ALA A 355 -18.98 22.76 -28.31
C ALA A 355 -18.14 23.66 -29.23
N ILE A 356 -17.13 23.11 -29.90
CA ILE A 356 -16.26 23.88 -30.81
C ILE A 356 -17.06 24.48 -31.98
N ASN A 357 -18.04 23.75 -32.51
CA ASN A 357 -18.83 24.19 -33.66
C ASN A 357 -20.06 25.04 -33.29
N ASN A 358 -20.35 25.25 -32.01
CA ASN A 358 -21.49 26.05 -31.58
C ASN A 358 -21.09 27.53 -31.43
N PRO A 359 -21.73 28.47 -32.15
CA PRO A 359 -21.40 29.90 -32.10
C PRO A 359 -21.73 30.58 -30.76
N HIS A 360 -22.50 29.93 -29.89
CA HIS A 360 -22.88 30.44 -28.55
C HIS A 360 -22.08 29.80 -27.41
N THR A 361 -20.97 29.15 -27.72
CA THR A 361 -20.15 28.45 -26.74
C THR A 361 -19.50 29.38 -25.73
N THR A 362 -19.55 28.99 -24.46
CA THR A 362 -18.97 29.79 -23.39
C THR A 362 -17.45 29.58 -23.28
N HIS A 363 -16.75 30.53 -22.65
CA HIS A 363 -15.30 30.38 -22.39
C HIS A 363 -14.95 29.10 -21.64
N GLU A 364 -15.79 28.69 -20.68
CA GLU A 364 -15.56 27.48 -19.89
C GLU A 364 -15.64 26.21 -20.77
N GLN A 365 -16.52 26.20 -21.76
CA GLN A 365 -16.67 25.09 -22.70
C GLN A 365 -15.48 25.00 -23.66
N PHE A 366 -14.99 26.13 -24.16
CA PHE A 366 -13.74 26.18 -24.94
C PHE A 366 -12.53 25.74 -24.12
N ASP A 367 -12.45 26.14 -22.85
CA ASP A 367 -11.37 25.74 -21.94
C ASP A 367 -11.31 24.23 -21.71
N LYS A 368 -12.49 23.62 -21.48
CA LYS A 368 -12.62 22.16 -21.32
C LYS A 368 -12.25 21.42 -22.61
N ALA A 369 -12.66 21.92 -23.77
CA ALA A 369 -12.32 21.34 -25.07
C ALA A 369 -10.82 21.42 -25.37
N GLU A 370 -10.21 22.58 -25.12
CA GLU A 370 -8.77 22.82 -25.31
C GLU A 370 -7.94 21.93 -24.38
N THR A 371 -8.32 21.84 -23.11
CA THR A 371 -7.65 21.00 -22.11
C THR A 371 -7.69 19.52 -22.52
N TRP A 372 -8.86 19.02 -22.92
CA TRP A 372 -9.01 17.64 -23.35
C TRP A 372 -8.20 17.34 -24.62
N LEU A 373 -8.28 18.20 -25.64
CA LEU A 373 -7.51 18.05 -26.88
C LEU A 373 -6.00 18.09 -26.60
N THR A 374 -5.54 18.98 -25.73
CA THR A 374 -4.13 19.07 -25.33
C THR A 374 -3.67 17.78 -24.65
N GLN A 375 -4.47 17.23 -23.73
CA GLN A 375 -4.16 15.96 -23.05
C GLN A 375 -4.17 14.79 -24.04
N TYR A 376 -5.14 14.74 -24.96
CA TYR A 376 -5.25 13.71 -26.00
C TYR A 376 -4.04 13.74 -26.95
N VAL A 377 -3.61 14.92 -27.37
CA VAL A 377 -2.43 15.09 -28.24
C VAL A 377 -1.13 14.79 -27.48
N ALA A 378 -1.00 15.22 -26.22
CA ALA A 378 0.22 15.01 -25.43
C ALA A 378 0.40 13.55 -24.94
N ALA A 379 -0.67 12.77 -24.91
CA ALA A 379 -0.64 11.40 -24.39
C ALA A 379 0.35 10.47 -25.15
N PRO A 380 0.94 9.48 -24.45
CA PRO A 380 1.78 8.45 -25.07
C PRO A 380 1.05 7.68 -26.17
N TYR A 381 1.79 7.23 -27.19
CA TYR A 381 1.24 6.58 -28.39
C TYR A 381 0.27 5.43 -28.08
N PHE A 382 0.58 4.61 -27.07
CA PHE A 382 -0.20 3.41 -26.74
C PHE A 382 -1.55 3.70 -26.07
N ARG A 383 -1.73 4.88 -25.46
CA ARG A 383 -2.90 5.20 -24.63
C ARG A 383 -4.20 5.26 -25.44
N HIS A 384 -4.15 5.82 -26.65
CA HIS A 384 -5.31 6.02 -27.51
C HIS A 384 -5.29 5.10 -28.75
N LEU A 385 -4.64 3.93 -28.65
CA LEU A 385 -4.43 3.01 -29.78
C LEU A 385 -5.73 2.65 -30.52
N ILE A 386 -6.77 2.30 -29.77
CA ILE A 386 -8.08 1.95 -30.34
C ILE A 386 -8.85 3.22 -30.72
N SER A 387 -8.86 4.24 -29.86
CA SER A 387 -9.53 5.52 -30.10
C SER A 387 -9.11 6.19 -31.42
N ARG A 388 -7.85 6.04 -31.82
CA ARG A 388 -7.31 6.55 -33.10
C ARG A 388 -7.96 5.96 -34.35
N VAL A 389 -8.45 4.73 -34.27
CA VAL A 389 -9.11 4.07 -35.40
C VAL A 389 -10.48 4.70 -35.68
N PHE A 390 -11.13 5.26 -34.65
CA PHE A 390 -12.55 5.67 -34.73
C PHE A 390 -12.83 7.17 -34.60
N LEU A 391 -11.94 7.97 -33.99
CA LEU A 391 -12.27 9.35 -33.60
C LEU A 391 -11.58 10.42 -34.45
N SER A 392 -10.25 10.49 -34.37
CA SER A 392 -9.43 11.44 -35.11
C SER A 392 -7.97 11.03 -34.97
N SER A 393 -7.20 11.18 -36.04
CA SER A 393 -5.74 11.03 -35.92
C SER A 393 -5.18 12.12 -34.98
N ARG A 394 -4.02 11.88 -34.38
CA ARG A 394 -3.35 12.90 -33.54
C ARG A 394 -3.12 14.20 -34.31
N GLU A 395 -2.84 14.10 -35.61
CA GLU A 395 -2.69 15.26 -36.49
C GLU A 395 -3.99 16.05 -36.64
N GLN A 396 -5.12 15.35 -36.79
CA GLN A 396 -6.43 15.99 -36.88
C GLN A 396 -6.81 16.66 -35.56
N ALA A 397 -6.60 16.00 -34.41
CA ALA A 397 -6.82 16.59 -33.09
C ALA A 397 -5.92 17.81 -32.84
N GLN A 398 -4.66 17.76 -33.29
CA GLN A 398 -3.72 18.88 -33.19
C GLN A 398 -4.15 20.04 -34.08
N LYS A 399 -4.63 19.77 -35.29
CA LYS A 399 -5.20 20.80 -36.18
C LYS A 399 -6.42 21.45 -35.54
N THR A 400 -7.35 20.66 -35.01
CA THR A 400 -8.54 21.18 -34.30
C THR A 400 -8.16 22.00 -33.07
N LEU A 401 -7.13 21.58 -32.31
CA LEU A 401 -6.63 22.34 -31.17
C LEU A 401 -6.09 23.72 -31.60
N MET A 402 -5.30 23.78 -32.68
CA MET A 402 -4.78 25.04 -33.21
C MET A 402 -5.91 25.97 -33.71
N GLU A 403 -6.89 25.42 -34.44
CA GLU A 403 -8.06 26.19 -34.91
C GLU A 403 -8.88 26.74 -33.73
N LEU A 404 -9.09 25.93 -32.70
CA LEU A 404 -9.78 26.33 -31.48
C LEU A 404 -9.03 27.46 -30.73
N GLN A 405 -7.72 27.31 -30.56
CA GLN A 405 -6.88 28.32 -29.91
C GLN A 405 -6.91 29.66 -30.65
N ALA A 406 -6.79 29.63 -31.97
CA ALA A 406 -6.88 30.83 -32.80
C ALA A 406 -8.26 31.50 -32.72
N HIS A 407 -9.33 30.70 -32.72
CA HIS A 407 -10.70 31.22 -32.57
C HIS A 407 -10.90 31.90 -31.21
N ARG A 408 -10.47 31.25 -30.13
CA ARG A 408 -10.61 31.74 -28.75
C ARG A 408 -9.79 33.01 -28.50
N ASP A 409 -8.57 33.07 -29.05
CA ASP A 409 -7.71 34.26 -28.98
C ASP A 409 -8.39 35.48 -29.62
N LYS A 410 -8.90 35.32 -30.85
CA LYS A 410 -9.64 36.37 -31.56
C LYS A 410 -10.86 36.84 -30.77
N PHE A 411 -11.66 35.89 -30.27
CA PHE A 411 -12.89 36.18 -29.53
C PHE A 411 -12.64 36.98 -28.24
N LEU A 412 -11.59 36.64 -27.47
CA LEU A 412 -11.22 37.36 -26.25
C LEU A 412 -10.60 38.73 -26.52
N TRP A 413 -9.92 38.91 -27.65
CA TRP A 413 -9.25 40.16 -27.99
C TRP A 413 -10.20 41.20 -28.62
N GLU A 414 -11.24 40.77 -29.31
CA GLU A 414 -12.18 41.65 -30.01
C GLU A 414 -12.77 42.78 -29.12
N PRO A 415 -13.23 42.52 -27.88
CA PRO A 415 -13.68 43.58 -26.97
C PRO A 415 -12.58 44.61 -26.62
N VAL A 416 -11.32 44.17 -26.49
CA VAL A 416 -10.18 45.06 -26.26
C VAL A 416 -9.97 45.96 -27.48
N ALA A 417 -9.99 45.38 -28.67
CA ALA A 417 -9.81 46.11 -29.93
C ALA A 417 -10.93 47.16 -30.14
N ILE A 418 -12.17 46.84 -29.77
CA ILE A 418 -13.30 47.78 -29.82
C ILE A 418 -13.08 48.96 -28.85
N ALA A 419 -12.70 48.70 -27.60
CA ALA A 419 -12.46 49.75 -26.60
C ALA A 419 -11.29 50.67 -26.98
N LEU A 420 -10.21 50.11 -27.54
CA LEU A 420 -9.07 50.89 -28.05
C LEU A 420 -9.45 51.78 -29.23
N LYS A 421 -10.30 51.30 -30.15
CA LYS A 421 -10.80 52.12 -31.28
C LYS A 421 -11.62 53.32 -30.80
N ALA A 422 -12.29 53.22 -29.64
CA ALA A 422 -13.02 54.31 -29.02
C ALA A 422 -12.14 55.27 -28.21
N ASN A 423 -10.82 55.05 -28.16
CA ASN A 423 -9.87 55.82 -27.34
C ASN A 423 -10.18 55.80 -25.83
N ASP A 424 -10.90 54.79 -25.35
CA ASP A 424 -11.30 54.63 -23.95
C ASP A 424 -10.39 53.61 -23.24
N LEU A 425 -9.23 54.10 -22.80
CA LEU A 425 -8.24 53.29 -22.09
C LEU A 425 -8.80 52.66 -20.79
N PRO A 426 -9.61 53.37 -19.97
CA PRO A 426 -10.32 52.77 -18.84
C PRO A 426 -11.24 51.60 -19.23
N ALA A 427 -12.04 51.72 -20.29
CA ALA A 427 -12.93 50.65 -20.74
C ALA A 427 -12.16 49.44 -21.30
N ALA A 428 -10.98 49.64 -21.87
CA ALA A 428 -10.12 48.57 -22.38
C ALA A 428 -9.46 47.72 -21.27
N LYS A 429 -9.42 48.22 -20.02
CA LYS A 429 -8.73 47.55 -18.91
C LYS A 429 -9.35 46.21 -18.52
N ALA A 430 -10.68 46.15 -18.38
CA ALA A 430 -11.36 44.94 -17.92
C ALA A 430 -11.25 43.80 -18.95
N PRO A 431 -11.53 44.02 -20.25
CA PRO A 431 -11.36 42.99 -21.27
C PRO A 431 -9.89 42.57 -21.47
N ALA A 432 -8.93 43.50 -21.36
CA ALA A 432 -7.51 43.16 -21.44
C ALA A 432 -7.04 42.27 -20.27
N SER A 433 -7.61 42.50 -19.09
CA SER A 433 -7.36 41.65 -17.90
C SER A 433 -7.98 40.27 -18.06
N GLU A 434 -9.17 40.18 -18.66
CA GLU A 434 -9.83 38.91 -18.98
C GLU A 434 -9.07 38.11 -20.03
N TYR A 435 -8.59 38.77 -21.11
CA TYR A 435 -7.71 38.15 -22.10
C TYR A 435 -6.46 37.54 -21.43
N LEU A 436 -5.76 38.29 -20.57
CA LEU A 436 -4.55 37.82 -19.89
C LEU A 436 -4.75 36.65 -18.94
N LYS A 437 -5.99 36.45 -18.44
CA LYS A 437 -6.32 35.30 -17.60
C LYS A 437 -6.23 33.99 -18.38
N TYR A 438 -6.63 33.99 -19.64
CA TYR A 438 -6.67 32.79 -20.48
C TYR A 438 -5.46 32.67 -21.42
N PHE A 439 -4.93 33.79 -21.90
CA PHE A 439 -3.77 33.85 -22.81
C PHE A 439 -2.63 34.72 -22.24
N PRO A 440 -1.99 34.31 -21.13
CA PRO A 440 -0.89 35.08 -20.53
C PRO A 440 0.35 35.17 -21.43
N LEU A 441 0.48 34.27 -22.40
CA LEU A 441 1.55 34.20 -23.41
C LEU A 441 1.00 34.25 -24.84
N GLY A 442 -0.27 34.60 -25.03
CA GLY A 442 -0.88 34.71 -26.36
C GLY A 442 -0.33 35.87 -27.18
N GLU A 443 -0.70 35.93 -28.46
CA GLU A 443 -0.21 36.92 -29.43
C GLU A 443 -0.40 38.36 -28.93
N HIS A 444 -1.50 38.64 -28.22
CA HIS A 444 -1.84 39.97 -27.73
C HIS A 444 -1.50 40.20 -26.25
N ALA A 445 -0.82 39.25 -25.59
CA ALA A 445 -0.53 39.34 -24.16
C ALA A 445 0.31 40.55 -23.79
N GLN A 446 1.32 40.90 -24.60
CA GLN A 446 2.15 42.07 -24.33
C GLN A 446 1.31 43.37 -24.39
N LYS A 447 0.51 43.54 -25.45
CA LYS A 447 -0.38 44.71 -25.61
C LYS A 447 -1.40 44.79 -24.47
N ALA A 448 -1.98 43.67 -24.05
CA ALA A 448 -2.91 43.62 -22.93
C ALA A 448 -2.27 44.08 -21.60
N ARG A 449 -1.01 43.70 -21.34
CA ARG A 449 -0.26 44.13 -20.14
C ARG A 449 0.01 45.63 -20.18
N GLU A 450 0.41 46.16 -21.33
CA GLU A 450 0.64 47.59 -21.53
C GLU A 450 -0.63 48.40 -21.29
N ILE A 451 -1.79 47.95 -21.80
CA ILE A 451 -3.10 48.60 -21.56
C ILE A 451 -3.45 48.63 -20.08
N LYS A 452 -3.30 47.49 -19.39
CA LYS A 452 -3.57 47.38 -17.95
C LYS A 452 -2.67 48.31 -17.14
N LEU A 453 -1.37 48.36 -17.46
CA LEU A 453 -0.39 49.19 -16.79
C LEU A 453 -0.68 50.68 -17.02
N ASN A 454 -0.94 51.09 -18.26
CA ASN A 454 -1.21 52.49 -18.61
C ASN A 454 -2.51 53.00 -17.98
N ALA A 455 -3.54 52.16 -17.91
CA ALA A 455 -4.80 52.48 -17.23
C ALA A 455 -4.66 52.59 -15.70
N GLU A 456 -3.59 52.04 -15.10
CA GLU A 456 -3.31 52.12 -13.66
C GLU A 456 -2.37 53.27 -13.28
N ILE A 457 -1.49 53.70 -14.19
CA ILE A 457 -0.51 54.78 -13.94
C ILE A 457 -1.14 56.16 -14.12
N GLN A 458 -1.94 56.38 -15.17
CA GLN A 458 -2.53 57.70 -15.47
C GLN A 458 -3.30 58.34 -14.28
N PRO A 459 -4.10 57.61 -13.48
CA PRO A 459 -4.81 58.21 -12.33
C PRO A 459 -3.90 58.56 -11.14
N ARG A 460 -2.72 57.93 -11.02
CA ARG A 460 -1.80 58.13 -9.89
C ARG A 460 -0.89 59.34 -10.09
N GLU A 461 -0.45 59.59 -11.32
CA GLU A 461 0.38 60.75 -11.64
C GLU A 461 -0.41 62.06 -11.55
N SER A 462 -1.66 62.08 -12.00
CA SER A 462 -2.54 63.25 -11.88
C SER A 462 -2.85 63.60 -10.43
N LYS A 463 -3.02 62.60 -9.56
CA LYS A 463 -3.26 62.82 -8.12
C LYS A 463 -2.02 63.37 -7.41
N LYS A 464 -0.83 62.84 -7.69
CA LYS A 464 0.43 63.31 -7.08
C LYS A 464 0.78 64.74 -7.50
N ASP A 465 0.54 65.08 -8.76
CA ASP A 465 0.74 66.44 -9.26
C ASP A 465 -0.25 67.43 -8.60
N TRP A 466 -1.51 67.03 -8.42
CA TRP A 466 -2.50 67.83 -7.68
C TRP A 466 -2.11 68.04 -6.21
N GLU A 467 -1.67 67.00 -5.50
CA GLU A 467 -1.23 67.10 -4.11
C GLU A 467 -0.04 68.07 -3.94
N ASN A 468 0.95 68.00 -4.84
CA ASN A 468 2.08 68.93 -4.84
C ASN A 468 1.67 70.37 -5.14
N PHE A 469 0.73 70.55 -6.07
CA PHE A 469 0.16 71.85 -6.40
C PHE A 469 -0.53 72.48 -5.18
N VAL A 470 -1.43 71.72 -4.52
CA VAL A 470 -2.15 72.18 -3.33
C VAL A 470 -1.19 72.50 -2.19
N LYS A 471 -0.19 71.65 -1.94
CA LYS A 471 0.82 71.89 -0.90
C LYS A 471 1.53 73.24 -1.09
N THR A 472 2.02 73.49 -2.30
CA THR A 472 2.74 74.73 -2.64
C THR A 472 1.83 75.96 -2.49
N TYR A 473 0.56 75.85 -2.91
CA TYR A 473 -0.44 76.89 -2.70
C TYR A 473 -0.67 77.18 -1.22
N THR A 474 -0.85 76.14 -0.40
CA THR A 474 -1.07 76.27 1.05
C THR A 474 0.13 76.91 1.76
N ASP A 475 1.36 76.58 1.34
CA ASP A 475 2.57 77.19 1.89
C ASP A 475 2.61 78.71 1.64
N TYR A 476 2.23 79.19 0.45
CA TYR A 476 2.11 80.63 0.19
C TYR A 476 1.03 81.30 1.06
N MET A 477 -0.10 80.63 1.27
CA MET A 477 -1.20 81.13 2.11
C MET A 477 -0.83 81.23 3.60
N ASN A 478 -0.05 80.27 4.11
CA ASN A 478 0.39 80.23 5.50
C ASN A 478 1.48 81.25 5.80
N ASN A 479 2.42 81.44 4.87
CA ASN A 479 3.49 82.43 4.99
C ASN A 479 3.01 83.88 4.74
N GLY A 480 1.71 84.07 4.47
CA GLY A 480 1.11 85.38 4.24
C GLY A 480 1.53 86.02 2.92
N ASN A 481 2.07 85.25 1.96
CA ASN A 481 2.47 85.70 0.63
C ASN A 481 1.29 85.59 -0.34
N LEU A 482 0.28 86.42 -0.10
CA LEU A 482 -1.04 86.33 -0.75
C LEU A 482 -0.94 86.56 -2.27
N LYS A 483 -0.03 87.44 -2.72
CA LYS A 483 0.23 87.72 -4.14
C LYS A 483 0.75 86.50 -4.90
N GLN A 484 1.68 85.72 -4.30
CA GLN A 484 2.18 84.50 -4.95
C GLN A 484 1.14 83.38 -4.96
N ALA A 485 0.36 83.24 -3.89
CA ALA A 485 -0.77 82.29 -3.86
C ALA A 485 -1.79 82.58 -4.97
N ALA A 486 -2.16 83.86 -5.16
CA ALA A 486 -3.05 84.29 -6.23
C ALA A 486 -2.51 83.93 -7.63
N LYS A 487 -1.23 84.21 -7.87
CA LYS A 487 -0.57 83.88 -9.14
C LYS A 487 -0.58 82.36 -9.41
N TRP A 488 -0.23 81.56 -8.40
CA TRP A 488 -0.18 80.10 -8.51
C TRP A 488 -1.54 79.48 -8.87
N LEU A 489 -2.64 80.05 -8.36
CA LEU A 489 -4.00 79.63 -8.72
C LEU A 489 -4.40 79.99 -10.16
N LEU A 490 -3.92 81.12 -10.68
CA LEU A 490 -4.28 81.60 -12.02
C LEU A 490 -3.50 80.90 -13.13
N ASP A 491 -2.25 80.53 -12.87
CA ASP A 491 -1.37 79.89 -13.86
C ASP A 491 -1.74 78.41 -14.12
N ARG A 492 -2.49 77.76 -13.23
CA ARG A 492 -2.87 76.34 -13.36
C ARG A 492 -3.97 76.13 -14.40
N LYS A 493 -3.70 75.25 -15.38
CA LYS A 493 -4.67 74.74 -16.37
C LYS A 493 -4.58 73.21 -16.45
N PRO A 494 -5.65 72.50 -16.86
CA PRO A 494 -7.01 73.01 -17.15
C PRO A 494 -7.80 73.36 -15.89
N GLU A 495 -8.93 74.05 -16.07
CA GLU A 495 -9.85 74.45 -14.99
C GLU A 495 -10.64 73.22 -14.50
N THR A 496 -10.15 72.55 -13.45
CA THR A 496 -10.85 71.42 -12.81
C THR A 496 -11.85 71.90 -11.75
N ALA A 497 -12.79 71.03 -11.36
CA ALA A 497 -13.75 71.33 -10.30
C ALA A 497 -13.05 71.68 -8.97
N GLU A 498 -11.96 70.99 -8.66
CA GLU A 498 -11.14 71.20 -7.48
C GLU A 498 -10.38 72.53 -7.54
N LEU A 499 -9.86 72.92 -8.71
CA LEU A 499 -9.22 74.23 -8.89
C LEU A 499 -10.22 75.37 -8.73
N LYS A 500 -11.45 75.21 -9.23
CA LYS A 500 -12.52 76.19 -9.07
C LYS A 500 -12.86 76.37 -7.58
N GLN A 501 -13.01 75.28 -6.84
CA GLN A 501 -13.23 75.31 -5.40
C GLN A 501 -12.08 76.00 -4.65
N LEU A 502 -10.83 75.75 -5.03
CA LEU A 502 -9.66 76.36 -4.40
C LEU A 502 -9.60 77.88 -4.62
N LYS A 503 -9.96 78.35 -5.84
CA LYS A 503 -10.10 79.78 -6.15
C LYS A 503 -11.21 80.44 -5.33
N ASP A 504 -12.32 79.76 -5.11
CA ASP A 504 -13.42 80.29 -4.30
C ASP A 504 -13.06 80.36 -2.80
N ILE A 505 -12.31 79.39 -2.27
CA ILE A 505 -11.77 79.46 -0.90
C ILE A 505 -10.80 80.63 -0.76
N PHE A 506 -9.90 80.82 -1.73
CA PHE A 506 -8.92 81.90 -1.71
C PHE A 506 -9.58 83.27 -1.55
N LYS A 507 -10.61 83.54 -2.36
CA LYS A 507 -11.41 84.77 -2.36
C LYS A 507 -11.93 85.14 -0.97
N THR A 508 -12.40 84.16 -0.20
CA THR A 508 -12.96 84.39 1.14
C THR A 508 -11.86 84.54 2.20
N VAL A 509 -10.82 83.70 2.15
CA VAL A 509 -9.79 83.70 3.20
C VAL A 509 -8.86 84.91 3.08
N VAL A 510 -8.57 85.36 1.85
CA VAL A 510 -7.62 86.45 1.62
C VAL A 510 -8.12 87.76 2.21
N ILE A 511 -9.43 88.04 2.11
CA ILE A 511 -10.02 89.26 2.65
C ILE A 511 -9.97 89.28 4.18
N GLU A 512 -10.24 88.16 4.83
CA GLU A 512 -10.16 88.04 6.29
C GLU A 512 -8.72 88.26 6.77
N LYS A 513 -7.74 87.60 6.14
CA LYS A 513 -6.32 87.78 6.50
C LYS A 513 -5.83 89.21 6.31
N ILE A 514 -6.29 89.90 5.26
CA ILE A 514 -5.92 91.31 5.03
C ILE A 514 -6.59 92.20 6.09
N ALA A 515 -7.87 91.97 6.39
CA ALA A 515 -8.57 92.71 7.44
C ALA A 515 -7.89 92.56 8.81
N ASP A 516 -7.45 91.36 9.17
CA ASP A 516 -6.73 91.09 10.42
C ASP A 516 -5.38 91.83 10.46
N LYS A 517 -4.59 91.75 9.37
CA LYS A 517 -3.31 92.45 9.28
C LYS A 517 -3.46 93.98 9.33
N VAL A 518 -4.49 94.52 8.67
CA VAL A 518 -4.81 95.95 8.70
C VAL A 518 -5.23 96.36 10.10
N THR A 519 -6.08 95.59 10.76
CA THR A 519 -6.52 95.86 12.14
C THR A 519 -5.35 95.82 13.11
N LEU A 520 -4.42 94.87 12.96
CA LEU A 520 -3.20 94.79 13.76
C LEU A 520 -2.30 96.00 13.51
N ALA A 521 -2.04 96.35 12.24
CA ALA A 521 -1.25 97.52 11.89
C ALA A 521 -1.87 98.82 12.45
N LEU A 522 -3.19 98.95 12.44
CA LEU A 522 -3.91 100.07 13.04
C LEU A 522 -3.74 100.15 14.57
N LYS A 523 -3.83 99.02 15.28
CA LYS A 523 -3.60 98.98 16.74
C LYS A 523 -2.19 99.42 17.12
N GLU A 524 -1.22 99.14 16.26
CA GLU A 524 0.18 99.52 16.46
C GLU A 524 0.55 100.88 15.82
N ALA A 525 -0.44 101.63 15.34
CA ALA A 525 -0.27 102.90 14.64
C ALA A 525 0.65 102.85 13.40
N ARG A 526 0.78 101.67 12.78
CA ARG A 526 1.51 101.43 11.51
C ARG A 526 0.63 101.74 10.30
N PHE A 527 0.22 102.98 10.16
CA PHE A 527 -0.80 103.40 9.18
C PHE A 527 -0.40 103.20 7.71
N GLU A 528 0.87 103.45 7.37
CA GLU A 528 1.40 103.22 6.01
C GLU A 528 1.31 101.74 5.60
N GLU A 529 1.58 100.83 6.55
CA GLU A 529 1.49 99.40 6.31
C GLU A 529 0.03 98.95 6.15
N ALA A 530 -0.86 99.48 7.00
CA ALA A 530 -2.30 99.25 6.88
C ALA A 530 -2.81 99.68 5.49
N TRP A 531 -2.42 100.86 5.01
CA TRP A 531 -2.83 101.36 3.70
C TRP A 531 -2.26 100.52 2.55
N ARG A 532 -0.97 100.19 2.61
CA ARG A 532 -0.31 99.34 1.60
C ARG A 532 -0.98 97.97 1.45
N LEU A 533 -1.40 97.35 2.56
CA LEU A 533 -2.11 96.05 2.55
C LEU A 533 -3.48 96.15 1.87
N LEU A 534 -4.19 97.26 2.03
CA LEU A 534 -5.48 97.51 1.37
C LEU A 534 -5.30 97.72 -0.14
N GLU A 535 -4.27 98.45 -0.55
CA GLU A 535 -3.93 98.64 -1.97
C GLU A 535 -3.49 97.35 -2.64
N GLU A 536 -2.77 96.47 -1.94
CA GLU A 536 -2.36 95.17 -2.48
C GLU A 536 -3.59 94.30 -2.83
N TYR A 537 -4.63 94.33 -2.01
CA TYR A 537 -5.90 93.65 -2.34
C TYR A 537 -6.63 94.33 -3.51
N ALA A 538 -6.76 95.66 -3.48
CA ALA A 538 -7.50 96.40 -4.50
C ALA A 538 -6.91 96.22 -5.90
N ASN A 539 -5.59 96.06 -6.00
CA ASN A 539 -4.88 95.80 -7.25
C ASN A 539 -4.85 94.31 -7.66
N SER A 540 -5.47 93.41 -6.90
CA SER A 540 -5.57 91.99 -7.27
C SER A 540 -6.55 91.77 -8.44
N PRO A 541 -6.38 90.72 -9.27
CA PRO A 541 -7.28 90.46 -10.40
C PRO A 541 -8.74 90.31 -9.96
N SER A 542 -9.68 90.88 -10.72
CA SER A 542 -11.12 90.86 -10.39
C SER A 542 -11.70 89.44 -10.25
N SER A 543 -11.11 88.46 -10.92
CA SER A 543 -11.47 87.03 -10.80
C SER A 543 -11.17 86.43 -9.42
N LEU A 544 -10.39 87.10 -8.58
CA LEU A 544 -10.03 86.71 -7.21
C LEU A 544 -10.57 87.69 -6.15
N GLN A 545 -11.39 88.65 -6.55
CA GLN A 545 -12.06 89.58 -5.63
C GLN A 545 -13.52 89.16 -5.45
N THR A 546 -14.06 89.39 -4.25
CA THR A 546 -15.51 89.27 -3.99
C THR A 546 -16.12 90.66 -3.83
N VAL A 547 -17.40 90.80 -4.16
CA VAL A 547 -18.15 92.05 -3.95
C VAL A 547 -18.11 92.46 -2.47
N GLU A 548 -18.32 91.49 -1.57
CA GLU A 548 -18.23 91.69 -0.13
C GLU A 548 -16.82 92.11 0.31
N GLY A 549 -15.78 91.51 -0.26
CA GLY A 549 -14.40 91.86 0.05
C GLY A 549 -14.04 93.28 -0.38
N THR A 550 -14.48 93.71 -1.56
CA THR A 550 -14.30 95.09 -2.02
C THR A 550 -15.02 96.09 -1.11
N GLN A 551 -16.23 95.77 -0.64
CA GLN A 551 -16.95 96.58 0.34
C GLN A 551 -16.22 96.65 1.69
N LYS A 552 -15.74 95.51 2.20
CA LYS A 552 -15.00 95.44 3.47
C LYS A 552 -13.69 96.22 3.42
N ILE A 553 -12.98 96.20 2.28
CA ILE A 553 -11.78 97.02 2.06
C ILE A 553 -12.12 98.50 2.02
N ALA A 554 -13.22 98.90 1.39
CA ALA A 554 -13.67 100.29 1.40
C ALA A 554 -13.93 100.81 2.81
N VAL A 555 -14.59 99.99 3.66
CA VAL A 555 -14.81 100.31 5.08
C VAL A 555 -13.48 100.44 5.84
N LEU A 556 -12.55 99.51 5.63
CA LEU A 556 -11.22 99.55 6.27
C LEU A 556 -10.39 100.75 5.80
N ARG A 557 -10.49 101.15 4.53
CA ARG A 557 -9.84 102.36 4.00
C ARG A 557 -10.33 103.61 4.72
N GLU A 558 -11.64 103.77 4.87
CA GLU A 558 -12.23 104.89 5.61
C GLU A 558 -11.87 104.88 7.11
N LEU A 559 -11.74 103.69 7.71
CA LEU A 559 -11.28 103.56 9.09
C LEU A 559 -9.82 104.00 9.25
N VAL A 560 -8.91 103.54 8.37
CA VAL A 560 -7.50 103.96 8.35
C VAL A 560 -7.43 105.47 8.20
N LYS A 561 -8.14 106.04 7.22
CA LYS A 561 -8.23 107.49 6.97
C LYS A 561 -8.59 108.26 8.24
N THR A 562 -9.69 107.86 8.88
CA THR A 562 -10.22 108.54 10.06
C THR A 562 -9.23 108.48 11.24
N LEU A 563 -8.65 107.30 11.49
CA LEU A 563 -7.70 107.11 12.59
C LEU A 563 -6.39 107.86 12.38
N VAL A 564 -5.87 107.89 11.15
CA VAL A 564 -4.67 108.65 10.80
C VAL A 564 -4.90 110.14 11.08
N ILE A 565 -5.98 110.71 10.53
CA ILE A 565 -6.32 112.13 10.72
C ILE A 565 -6.44 112.45 12.21
N LYS A 566 -7.23 111.65 12.95
CA LYS A 566 -7.44 111.87 14.38
C LYS A 566 -6.14 111.80 15.18
N THR A 567 -5.29 110.80 14.91
CA THR A 567 -4.01 110.63 15.62
C THR A 567 -3.07 111.81 15.34
N ILE A 568 -3.08 112.35 14.13
CA ILE A 568 -2.30 113.52 13.75
C ILE A 568 -2.82 114.77 14.46
N GLU A 569 -4.14 115.00 14.41
CA GLU A 569 -4.80 116.11 15.12
C GLU A 569 -4.48 116.09 16.62
N GLU A 570 -4.57 114.92 17.27
CA GLU A 570 -4.25 114.76 18.69
C GLU A 570 -2.78 115.05 19.00
N LYS A 571 -1.85 114.52 18.20
CA LYS A 571 -0.40 114.77 18.37
C LYS A 571 -0.04 116.24 18.17
N ILE A 572 -0.60 116.89 17.15
CA ILE A 572 -0.39 118.32 16.88
C ILE A 572 -0.98 119.16 18.01
N THR A 573 -2.23 118.91 18.40
CA THR A 573 -2.89 119.64 19.48
C THR A 573 -2.11 119.50 20.80
N PHE A 574 -1.60 118.31 21.09
CA PHE A 574 -0.77 118.06 22.26
C PHE A 574 0.57 118.82 22.19
N ALA A 575 1.26 118.82 21.04
CA ALA A 575 2.48 119.59 20.84
C ALA A 575 2.23 121.11 21.00
N LEU A 576 1.15 121.63 20.42
CA LEU A 576 0.76 123.04 20.53
C LEU A 576 0.44 123.45 21.97
N LYS A 577 -0.28 122.61 22.75
CA LYS A 577 -0.58 122.89 24.17
C LYS A 577 0.67 122.98 25.03
N GLU A 578 1.68 122.18 24.73
CA GLU A 578 2.99 122.19 25.40
C GLU A 578 3.95 123.26 24.82
N ALA A 579 3.46 124.16 23.95
CA ALA A 579 4.24 125.17 23.24
C ALA A 579 5.41 124.61 22.39
N ARG A 580 5.32 123.35 21.95
CA ARG A 580 6.32 122.67 21.10
C ARG A 580 6.02 122.88 19.62
N PHE A 581 6.14 124.12 19.15
CA PHE A 581 5.75 124.51 17.78
C PHE A 581 6.56 123.82 16.67
N GLU A 582 7.87 123.64 16.86
CA GLU A 582 8.73 122.95 15.88
C GLU A 582 8.36 121.46 15.72
N GLU A 583 7.93 120.81 16.81
CA GLU A 583 7.47 119.42 16.77
C GLU A 583 6.12 119.33 16.04
N ALA A 584 5.20 120.25 16.29
CA ALA A 584 3.92 120.34 15.57
C ALA A 584 4.15 120.56 14.07
N LEU A 585 5.06 121.47 13.69
CA LEU A 585 5.42 121.73 12.30
C LEU A 585 6.10 120.52 11.65
N GLY A 586 7.02 119.86 12.36
CA GLY A 586 7.71 118.66 11.89
C GLY A 586 6.76 117.48 11.66
N LEU A 587 5.76 117.29 12.53
CA LEU A 587 4.70 116.30 12.32
C LEU A 587 3.89 116.62 11.06
N LEU A 588 3.46 117.86 10.88
CA LEU A 588 2.71 118.30 9.70
C LEU A 588 3.52 118.12 8.40
N GLN A 589 4.80 118.45 8.41
CA GLN A 589 5.69 118.26 7.25
C GLN A 589 5.95 116.78 6.95
N GLY A 590 6.09 115.94 7.98
CA GLY A 590 6.27 114.50 7.83
C GLY A 590 5.09 113.85 7.10
N TYR A 591 3.86 114.25 7.41
CA TYR A 591 2.65 113.76 6.74
C TYR A 591 2.35 114.48 5.42
N ALA A 592 2.88 115.68 5.21
CA ALA A 592 2.84 116.39 3.92
C ALA A 592 3.92 115.92 2.92
N ASN A 593 4.70 114.88 3.25
CA ASN A 593 5.70 114.31 2.35
C ASN A 593 5.02 113.60 1.16
N PRO A 594 5.30 113.99 -0.11
CA PRO A 594 4.76 113.35 -1.32
C PRO A 594 4.99 111.84 -1.42
N SER A 595 5.99 111.34 -0.70
CA SER A 595 6.37 109.93 -0.65
C SER A 595 5.48 109.08 0.24
N SER A 596 4.64 109.70 1.08
CA SER A 596 3.73 109.00 1.99
C SER A 596 2.58 108.38 1.21
N SER A 597 2.32 107.08 1.39
CA SER A 597 1.20 106.43 0.70
C SER A 597 -0.15 106.97 1.20
N LEU A 598 -0.16 107.58 2.38
CA LEU A 598 -1.30 108.27 2.97
C LEU A 598 -1.68 109.55 2.21
N GLN A 599 -0.83 110.12 1.33
CA GLN A 599 -1.24 111.24 0.47
C GLN A 599 -2.33 110.87 -0.54
N THR A 600 -2.47 109.58 -0.86
CA THR A 600 -3.54 109.10 -1.74
C THR A 600 -4.91 109.03 -1.06
N LEU A 601 -4.98 109.30 0.25
CA LEU A 601 -6.24 109.41 0.99
C LEU A 601 -6.97 110.69 0.57
N GLU A 602 -8.11 110.51 -0.08
CA GLU A 602 -8.99 111.61 -0.50
C GLU A 602 -9.35 112.52 0.70
N GLY A 603 -9.13 113.84 0.59
CA GLY A 603 -9.39 114.81 1.65
C GLY A 603 -8.37 114.85 2.80
N PHE A 604 -7.36 113.97 2.81
CA PHE A 604 -6.28 114.01 3.80
C PHE A 604 -5.41 115.27 3.63
N SER A 605 -5.04 115.60 2.39
CA SER A 605 -4.26 116.80 2.07
C SER A 605 -4.97 118.09 2.49
N ASP A 606 -6.27 118.19 2.25
CA ASP A 606 -7.06 119.38 2.63
C ASP A 606 -7.10 119.57 4.16
N LYS A 607 -7.22 118.47 4.90
CA LYS A 607 -7.24 118.50 6.37
C LYS A 607 -5.89 118.89 6.96
N ILE A 608 -4.78 118.34 6.42
CA ILE A 608 -3.42 118.72 6.81
C ILE A 608 -3.16 120.19 6.49
N ALA A 609 -3.63 120.70 5.35
CA ALA A 609 -3.49 122.11 4.99
C ALA A 609 -4.26 123.03 5.96
N VAL A 610 -5.44 122.63 6.44
CA VAL A 610 -6.17 123.37 7.48
C VAL A 610 -5.39 123.40 8.80
N LEU A 611 -4.81 122.27 9.21
CA LEU A 611 -3.99 122.18 10.43
C LEU A 611 -2.65 122.93 10.33
N GLN A 612 -2.09 123.08 9.13
CA GLN A 612 -0.90 123.93 8.90
C GLN A 612 -1.20 125.43 8.97
N LYS A 613 -2.44 125.81 8.65
CA LYS A 613 -2.88 127.21 8.68
C LYS A 613 -3.25 127.68 10.10
N GLN A 614 -3.73 126.76 10.94
CA GLN A 614 -3.96 126.97 12.38
C GLN A 614 -2.63 127.00 13.13
#